data_AF-A0A2N0WYT6-F1
#
_entry.id   AF-A0A2N0WYT6-F1
#
_cell.length_a   1.000
_cell.length_b   1.000
_cell.length_c   1.000
_cell.angle_alpha   90.00
_cell.angle_beta   90.00
_cell.angle_gamma   90.00
#
_symmetry.space_group_name_H-M   'P 1'
#
loop_
_entity.id
_entity.type
_entity.pdbx_description
1 polymer ?
#
loop_
_entity_poly.entity_id
_entity_poly.type
_entity_poly.pdbx_seq_one_letter_code
_entity_poly.pdbx_strand_id
1 'polypeptide(L)'
;MNWFRSVKKQQGMTLLEVMLALVIMATSGVAVMNAASGALNSQSHLQNKTFALWVASNRLTEIKLQKIWPAASWRYDTTELAGVTWYLRYKSVETGDANFKALDIEVSDVERGRALAYMRTYIAKP
;
A
#
# COMPACT_ATOMS: atom_id res chain seq x y z
N MET A 1 42.07 -25.02 -59.29
CA MET A 1 40.78 -25.38 -58.66
C MET A 1 40.18 -24.11 -58.06
N ASN A 2 39.30 -23.43 -58.79
CA ASN A 2 38.80 -22.11 -58.42
C ASN A 2 37.74 -22.22 -57.32
N TRP A 3 38.06 -21.70 -56.13
CA TRP A 3 37.12 -21.56 -55.02
C TRP A 3 36.26 -20.30 -55.25
N PHE A 4 35.04 -20.47 -55.77
CA PHE A 4 34.06 -19.40 -55.84
C PHE A 4 33.61 -19.02 -54.42
N ARG A 5 34.18 -17.95 -53.85
CA ARG A 5 33.63 -17.30 -52.66
C ARG A 5 32.37 -16.52 -53.05
N SER A 6 31.21 -17.05 -52.65
CA SER A 6 29.94 -16.31 -52.73
C SER A 6 29.94 -15.18 -51.70
N VAL A 7 30.13 -13.95 -52.17
CA VAL A 7 29.95 -12.75 -51.34
C VAL A 7 28.45 -12.57 -51.10
N LYS A 8 27.98 -12.73 -49.87
CA LYS A 8 26.60 -12.37 -49.50
C LYS A 8 26.42 -10.87 -49.73
N LYS A 9 25.47 -10.49 -50.60
CA LYS A 9 25.04 -9.10 -50.74
C LYS A 9 24.42 -8.64 -49.42
N GLN A 10 24.99 -7.60 -48.80
CA GLN A 10 24.35 -6.92 -47.69
C GLN A 10 23.12 -6.19 -48.22
N GLN A 11 21.93 -6.65 -47.83
CA GLN A 11 20.71 -5.89 -48.01
C GLN A 11 20.64 -4.87 -46.87
N GLY A 12 20.76 -3.59 -47.19
CA GLY A 12 20.53 -2.51 -46.23
C GLY A 12 19.08 -2.51 -45.77
N MET A 13 18.86 -2.06 -44.53
CA MET A 13 17.52 -1.95 -43.94
C MET A 13 16.75 -0.81 -44.62
N THR A 14 15.47 -1.02 -44.89
CA THR A 14 14.63 0.02 -45.49
C THR A 14 14.25 1.09 -44.45
N LEU A 15 13.94 2.31 -44.92
CA LEU A 15 13.37 3.36 -44.07
C LEU A 15 12.09 2.89 -43.35
N LEU A 16 11.27 2.09 -44.05
CA LEU A 16 10.01 1.55 -43.52
C LEU A 16 10.24 0.58 -42.34
N GLU A 17 11.26 -0.27 -42.42
CA GLU A 17 11.62 -1.18 -41.31
C GLU A 17 12.10 -0.42 -40.07
N VAL A 18 12.96 0.59 -40.24
CA VAL A 18 13.45 1.37 -39.10
C VAL A 18 12.31 2.14 -38.46
N MET A 19 11.40 2.73 -39.25
CA MET A 19 10.22 3.41 -38.73
C MET A 19 9.30 2.44 -37.98
N LEU A 20 9.02 1.26 -38.55
CA LEU A 20 8.20 0.24 -37.89
C LEU A 20 8.84 -0.26 -36.60
N ALA A 21 10.15 -0.51 -36.61
CA ALA A 21 10.90 -0.93 -35.42
C ALA A 21 10.83 0.13 -34.32
N LEU A 22 10.97 1.41 -34.66
CA LEU A 22 10.83 2.51 -33.71
C LEU A 22 9.41 2.62 -33.16
N VAL A 23 8.37 2.41 -33.99
CA VAL A 23 6.97 2.41 -33.53
C VAL A 23 6.71 1.27 -32.56
N ILE A 24 7.15 0.04 -32.88
CA ILE A 24 7.01 -1.12 -31.99
C ILE A 24 7.80 -0.91 -30.69
N MET A 25 9.03 -0.39 -30.80
CA MET A 25 9.87 -0.12 -29.64
C MET A 25 9.27 0.97 -28.74
N ALA A 26 8.77 2.06 -29.32
CA ALA A 26 8.13 3.14 -28.58
C ALA A 26 6.87 2.67 -27.85
N THR A 27 5.99 1.92 -28.53
CA THR A 27 4.77 1.38 -27.92
C THR A 27 5.06 0.35 -26.82
N SER A 28 6.05 -0.52 -27.04
CA SER A 28 6.51 -1.48 -26.02
C SER A 28 7.11 -0.76 -24.81
N GLY A 29 7.85 0.33 -25.02
CA GLY A 29 8.41 1.16 -23.94
C GLY A 29 7.35 1.74 -23.01
N VAL A 30 6.23 2.22 -23.57
CA VAL A 30 5.09 2.70 -22.77
C VAL A 30 4.50 1.59 -21.91
N ALA A 31 4.35 0.38 -22.43
CA ALA A 31 3.84 -0.76 -21.67
C ALA A 31 4.76 -1.12 -20.48
N VAL A 32 6.07 -1.15 -20.70
CA VAL A 32 7.07 -1.39 -19.65
C VAL A 32 7.01 -0.30 -18.58
N MET A 33 6.92 0.98 -18.99
CA MET A 33 6.84 2.09 -18.06
C MET A 33 5.57 2.02 -17.19
N ASN A 34 4.43 1.71 -17.80
CA ASN A 34 3.17 1.52 -17.07
C ASN A 34 3.25 0.36 -16.07
N ALA A 35 3.88 -0.75 -16.45
CA ALA A 35 4.08 -1.89 -15.55
C ALA A 35 4.98 -1.51 -14.35
N ALA A 36 6.08 -0.80 -14.60
CA ALA A 36 6.97 -0.31 -13.55
C ALA A 36 6.27 0.69 -12.61
N SER A 37 5.52 1.66 -13.16
CA SER A 37 4.73 2.60 -12.36
C SER A 37 3.66 1.91 -11.53
N GLY A 38 2.99 0.88 -12.08
CA GLY A 38 2.03 0.05 -11.35
C GLY A 38 2.67 -0.65 -10.15
N ALA A 39 3.84 -1.26 -10.35
CA ALA A 39 4.59 -1.92 -9.28
C ALA A 39 4.99 -0.94 -8.16
N LEU A 40 5.51 0.25 -8.51
CA LEU A 40 5.90 1.27 -7.54
C LEU A 40 4.72 1.81 -6.71
N ASN A 41 3.59 2.09 -7.35
CA ASN A 41 2.39 2.57 -6.66
C ASN A 41 1.85 1.51 -5.67
N SER A 42 1.88 0.23 -6.08
CA SER A 42 1.45 -0.87 -5.20
C SER A 42 2.35 -1.00 -3.96
N GLN A 43 3.66 -0.79 -4.12
CA GLN A 43 4.62 -0.86 -3.02
C GLN A 43 4.41 0.27 -1.99
N SER A 44 4.21 1.50 -2.45
CA SER A 44 3.93 2.64 -1.56
C SER A 44 2.62 2.45 -0.78
N HIS A 45 1.57 1.93 -1.43
CA HIS A 45 0.31 1.63 -0.76
C HIS A 45 0.47 0.59 0.36
N LEU A 46 1.21 -0.49 0.09
CA LEU A 46 1.49 -1.54 1.09
C LEU A 46 2.31 -1.01 2.26
N GLN A 47 3.29 -0.14 1.99
CA GLN A 47 4.11 0.50 3.01
C GLN A 47 3.24 1.36 3.96
N ASN A 48 2.40 2.25 3.41
CA ASN A 48 1.52 3.09 4.21
C ASN A 48 0.55 2.27 5.06
N LYS A 49 -0.01 1.18 4.49
CA LYS A 49 -0.88 0.26 5.22
C LYS A 49 -0.15 -0.45 6.37
N THR A 50 1.12 -0.82 6.16
CA THR A 50 1.95 -1.46 7.18
C THR A 50 2.22 -0.51 8.34
N PHE A 51 2.61 0.73 8.05
CA PHE A 51 2.81 1.75 9.09
C PHE A 51 1.52 2.08 9.84
N ALA A 52 0.39 2.23 9.15
CA ALA A 52 -0.91 2.42 9.79
C ALA A 52 -1.29 1.25 10.72
N LEU A 53 -0.95 0.01 10.34
CA LEU A 53 -1.18 -1.17 11.19
C LEU A 53 -0.28 -1.19 12.43
N TRP A 54 0.99 -0.77 12.32
CA TRP A 54 1.88 -0.63 13.47
C TRP A 54 1.38 0.44 14.44
N VAL A 55 0.92 1.58 13.93
CA VAL A 55 0.27 2.63 14.73
C VAL A 55 -0.95 2.09 15.47
N ALA A 56 -1.83 1.36 14.79
CA ALA A 56 -3.00 0.73 15.41
C ALA A 56 -2.61 -0.28 16.51
N SER A 57 -1.58 -1.08 16.26
CA SER A 57 -1.08 -2.11 17.18
C SER A 57 -0.46 -1.51 18.44
N ASN A 58 0.32 -0.43 18.29
CA ASN A 58 0.89 0.32 19.41
C ASN A 58 -0.23 0.88 20.28
N ARG A 59 -1.23 1.54 19.66
CA ARG A 59 -2.35 2.09 20.41
C ARG A 59 -3.17 1.03 21.14
N LEU A 60 -3.42 -0.12 20.50
CA LEU A 60 -4.07 -1.24 21.16
C LEU A 60 -3.30 -1.69 22.40
N THR A 61 -1.98 -1.80 22.28
CA THR A 61 -1.11 -2.23 23.37
C THR A 61 -1.17 -1.25 24.54
N GLU A 62 -1.15 0.05 24.28
CA GLU A 62 -1.32 1.09 25.30
C GLU A 62 -2.66 0.98 26.04
N ILE A 63 -3.77 0.83 25.30
CA ILE A 63 -5.12 0.69 25.89
C ILE A 63 -5.17 -0.52 26.83
N LYS A 64 -4.58 -1.65 26.41
CA LYS A 64 -4.50 -2.87 27.22
C LYS A 64 -3.64 -2.68 28.47
N LEU A 65 -2.47 -2.05 28.35
CA LEU A 65 -1.56 -1.78 29.47
C LEU A 65 -2.19 -0.84 30.51
N GLN A 66 -2.94 0.15 30.06
CA GLN A 66 -3.65 1.09 30.93
C GLN A 66 -4.93 0.49 31.54
N LYS A 67 -5.29 -0.75 31.18
CA LYS A 67 -6.54 -1.43 31.59
C LYS A 67 -7.78 -0.56 31.37
N ILE A 68 -7.78 0.24 30.29
CA ILE A 68 -8.88 1.15 29.99
C ILE A 68 -10.08 0.33 29.52
N TRP A 69 -11.21 0.50 30.20
CA TRP A 69 -12.49 0.05 29.69
C TRP A 69 -12.99 1.02 28.59
N PRO A 70 -13.04 0.60 27.32
CA PRO A 70 -13.26 1.53 26.22
C PRO A 70 -14.70 2.05 26.17
N ALA A 71 -14.84 3.37 25.97
CA ALA A 71 -16.12 4.05 25.82
C ALA A 71 -16.72 3.83 24.41
N ALA A 72 -18.06 3.87 24.33
CA ALA A 72 -18.78 3.70 23.06
C ALA A 72 -18.67 4.92 22.14
N SER A 73 -18.27 6.08 22.67
CA SER A 73 -18.00 7.28 21.89
C SER A 73 -16.64 7.20 21.20
N TRP A 74 -16.56 7.82 20.01
CA TRP A 74 -15.30 7.98 19.31
C TRP A 74 -14.31 8.80 20.13
N ARG A 75 -13.13 8.24 20.33
CA ARG A 75 -11.95 8.97 20.80
C ARG A 75 -10.99 9.17 19.64
N TYR A 76 -10.34 10.33 19.63
CA TYR A 76 -9.38 10.72 18.60
C TYR A 76 -8.01 10.86 19.23
N ASP A 77 -6.98 10.51 18.48
CA ASP A 77 -5.60 10.65 18.89
C ASP A 77 -4.71 10.90 17.68
N THR A 78 -3.53 11.44 17.90
CA THR A 78 -2.57 11.75 16.85
C THR A 78 -1.19 11.25 17.28
N THR A 79 -0.48 10.57 16.37
CA THR A 79 0.87 10.10 16.61
C THR A 79 1.75 10.28 15.39
N GLU A 80 3.06 10.33 15.57
CA GLU A 80 4.03 10.42 14.48
C GLU A 80 4.74 9.08 14.33
N LEU A 81 4.80 8.56 13.09
CA LEU A 81 5.55 7.36 12.77
C LEU A 81 6.11 7.48 11.35
N ALA A 82 7.41 7.20 11.19
CA ALA A 82 8.12 7.25 9.91
C ALA A 82 8.02 8.63 9.21
N GLY A 83 8.02 9.72 10.00
CA GLY A 83 7.91 11.10 9.49
C GLY A 83 6.53 11.47 8.95
N VAL A 84 5.51 10.64 9.23
CA VAL A 84 4.10 10.90 8.88
C VAL A 84 3.30 11.06 10.15
N THR A 85 2.45 12.09 10.18
CA THR A 85 1.44 12.28 11.22
C THR A 85 0.23 11.40 10.92
N TRP A 86 -0.09 10.52 11.87
CA TRP A 86 -1.21 9.60 11.79
C TRP A 86 -2.33 10.04 12.72
N TYR A 87 -3.55 10.00 12.21
CA TYR A 87 -4.78 10.31 12.92
C TYR A 87 -5.51 9.01 13.24
N LEU A 88 -5.60 8.72 14.53
CA LEU A 88 -6.27 7.53 15.04
C LEU A 88 -7.65 7.90 15.56
N ARG A 89 -8.58 6.97 15.42
CA ARG A 89 -9.81 6.99 16.21
C ARG A 89 -10.19 5.60 16.68
N TYR A 90 -10.75 5.51 17.87
CA TYR A 90 -11.20 4.24 18.42
C TYR A 90 -12.48 4.39 19.22
N LYS A 91 -13.28 3.32 19.25
CA LYS A 91 -14.51 3.23 20.03
C LYS A 91 -14.78 1.78 20.44
N SER A 92 -15.51 1.59 21.53
CA SER A 92 -16.08 0.28 21.82
C SER A 92 -17.37 0.03 21.04
N VAL A 93 -17.58 -1.25 20.75
CA VAL A 93 -18.80 -1.81 20.21
C VAL A 93 -19.29 -2.83 21.23
N GLU A 94 -20.54 -2.69 21.65
CA GLU A 94 -21.18 -3.61 22.57
C GLU A 94 -21.19 -5.03 21.96
N THR A 95 -20.95 -6.03 22.80
CA THR A 95 -21.01 -7.44 22.39
C THR A 95 -22.20 -8.12 23.04
N GLY A 96 -22.46 -9.38 22.68
CA GLY A 96 -23.52 -10.17 23.33
C GLY A 96 -23.23 -10.52 24.80
N ASP A 97 -22.00 -10.34 25.28
CA ASP A 97 -21.59 -10.60 26.65
C ASP A 97 -21.13 -9.30 27.33
N ALA A 98 -21.74 -8.94 28.45
CA ALA A 98 -21.43 -7.73 29.21
C ALA A 98 -20.01 -7.71 29.80
N ASN A 99 -19.33 -8.87 29.84
CA ASN A 99 -17.93 -8.98 30.25
C ASN A 99 -16.95 -8.61 29.14
N PHE A 100 -17.41 -8.47 27.89
CA PHE A 100 -16.56 -8.19 26.75
C PHE A 100 -17.03 -6.97 25.97
N LYS A 101 -16.08 -6.12 25.57
CA LYS A 101 -16.30 -5.10 24.56
C LYS A 101 -15.42 -5.35 23.37
N ALA A 102 -15.98 -5.23 22.17
CA ALA A 102 -15.18 -5.13 20.96
C ALA A 102 -14.62 -3.70 20.91
N LEU A 103 -13.37 -3.55 20.50
CA LEU A 103 -12.70 -2.27 20.30
C LEU A 103 -12.34 -2.16 18.82
N ASP A 104 -12.86 -1.14 18.17
CA ASP A 104 -12.53 -0.76 16.81
C ASP A 104 -11.48 0.33 16.83
N ILE A 105 -10.39 0.15 16.08
CA ILE A 105 -9.32 1.13 15.90
C ILE A 105 -9.17 1.39 14.41
N GLU A 106 -9.21 2.67 14.04
CA GLU A 106 -9.04 3.16 12.68
C GLU A 106 -7.88 4.14 12.64
N VAL A 107 -7.05 4.03 11.60
CA VAL A 107 -5.87 4.87 11.40
C VAL A 107 -5.86 5.44 10.00
N SER A 108 -5.66 6.75 9.89
CA SER A 108 -5.64 7.54 8.66
C SER A 108 -4.40 8.44 8.64
N ASP A 109 -3.85 8.70 7.46
CA ASP A 109 -2.79 9.69 7.22
C ASP A 109 -3.33 11.13 7.09
N VAL A 110 -4.65 11.28 6.96
CA VAL A 110 -5.36 12.57 6.90
C VAL A 110 -6.36 12.69 8.04
N GLU A 111 -6.50 13.90 8.60
CA GLU A 111 -7.49 14.17 9.64
C GLU A 111 -8.91 13.89 9.13
N ARG A 112 -9.64 13.01 9.83
CA ARG A 112 -10.98 12.52 9.42
C ARG A 112 -11.02 11.92 8.00
N GLY A 113 -9.88 11.46 7.49
CA GLY A 113 -9.77 10.78 6.22
C GLY A 113 -10.30 9.35 6.24
N ARG A 114 -10.11 8.66 5.11
CA ARG A 114 -10.40 7.23 4.99
C ARG A 114 -9.36 6.43 5.77
N ALA A 115 -9.82 5.49 6.60
CA ALA A 115 -8.91 4.60 7.32
C ALA A 115 -8.07 3.76 6.34
N LEU A 116 -6.74 3.85 6.46
CA LEU A 116 -5.78 2.99 5.76
C LEU A 116 -5.62 1.63 6.46
N ALA A 117 -5.80 1.61 7.79
CA ALA A 117 -5.85 0.41 8.60
C ALA A 117 -7.07 0.42 9.51
N TYR A 118 -7.66 -0.77 9.68
CA TYR A 118 -8.76 -1.05 10.60
C TYR A 118 -8.42 -2.31 11.39
N MET A 119 -8.60 -2.26 12.71
CA MET A 119 -8.39 -3.40 13.60
C MET A 119 -9.58 -3.51 14.57
N ARG A 120 -10.13 -4.73 14.69
CA ARG A 120 -11.10 -5.08 15.72
C ARG A 120 -10.49 -6.10 16.66
N THR A 121 -10.65 -5.88 17.97
CA THR A 121 -10.20 -6.78 19.03
C THR A 121 -11.20 -6.80 20.18
N TYR A 122 -11.04 -7.72 21.12
CA TYR A 122 -11.93 -7.87 22.26
C TYR A 122 -11.17 -7.60 23.56
N ILE A 123 -11.78 -6.81 24.42
CA ILE A 123 -11.25 -6.45 25.74
C ILE A 123 -12.22 -7.00 26.78
N ALA A 124 -11.69 -7.81 27.70
CA ALA A 124 -12.42 -8.30 28.86
C ALA A 124 -12.46 -7.20 29.93
N LYS A 125 -13.54 -7.19 30.71
CA LYS A 125 -13.69 -6.27 31.84
C LYS A 125 -12.51 -6.49 32.83
N PRO A 126 -11.90 -5.41 33.35
CA PRO A 126 -10.80 -5.51 34.31
C PRO A 126 -11.18 -6.25 35.60
#